data_AF-A0A8S3QMV8-F1
#
_entry.id   AF-A0A8S3QMV8-F1
#
_cell.length_a   1.000
_cell.length_b   1.000
_cell.length_c   1.000
_cell.angle_alpha   90.00
_cell.angle_beta   90.00
_cell.angle_gamma   90.00
#
_symmetry.space_group_name_H-M   'P 1'
#
loop_
_entity.id
_entity.type
_entity.pdbx_description
1 polymer ?
#
loop_
_entity_poly.entity_id
_entity_poly.type
_entity_poly.pdbx_seq_one_letter_code
_entity_poly.pdbx_strand_id
1 'polypeptide(L)'
;MGDFNSRTSRDPDFIDLEYDEFSGMLDIENTCINTLHNLCLPIQRKSMDVKKNNFGNYLLDFCKYNNMLIVNGRIGDNSGHFTCKNASVVDYNICSPCFLKLIENFSVLETNTLFSDIHNPLSLTVKAEVVENKVVVDEPSHEKIKDWESTKTADFIDNIDGEKVNEILTQLVNMVDNATINETTINTAVESISNLLTDAAKSTFGTYTQQKLNPNLQKYKKASKPWFDDDCKEARKTYKSSKRKLRRNRSQLQEAETKSLEKKYKRTMDKMAPWNITIKNVHTGVLQGKENQPLVLNCSVNSGIPKESIMWYKGSSLLGKGGPGNYALDIVPNRSDHEAICTCIVNSSALRIPLNQSIKLDIKYPPTINIDRIRGENSLRCNANGNPNSYTFYSWIHQSELGETIREINHTEVISFCPKDPTIRRYQCNGIYICRVENGVKDVSGNRTQSGKVLVRQKGQ
;
A
#
# COMPACT_ATOMS: atom_id res chain seq x y z
N MET A 1 11.55 -15.90 6.37
CA MET A 1 11.30 -15.46 7.76
C MET A 1 10.28 -14.35 7.73
N GLY A 2 9.27 -14.38 8.61
CA GLY A 2 8.28 -13.30 8.69
C GLY A 2 7.29 -13.48 9.83
N ASP A 3 6.54 -12.42 10.12
CA ASP A 3 5.37 -12.43 10.99
C ASP A 3 4.14 -12.83 10.14
N PHE A 4 3.55 -13.98 10.46
CA PHE A 4 2.39 -14.51 9.74
C PHE A 4 1.10 -14.38 10.55
N ASN A 5 1.18 -13.90 11.80
CA ASN A 5 0.07 -13.93 12.77
C ASN A 5 -0.65 -15.31 12.84
N SER A 6 0.10 -16.37 12.53
CA SER A 6 -0.41 -17.72 12.32
C SER A 6 0.00 -18.60 13.48
N ARG A 7 -0.95 -19.23 14.17
CA ARG A 7 -0.65 -20.14 15.26
C ARG A 7 -0.86 -21.55 14.75
N THR A 8 0.22 -22.30 14.57
CA THR A 8 0.19 -23.61 13.90
C THR A 8 0.12 -24.77 14.90
N SER A 9 0.02 -24.50 16.21
CA SER A 9 0.11 -25.52 17.27
C SER A 9 1.35 -26.40 17.09
N ARG A 10 1.20 -27.72 17.19
CA ARG A 10 2.18 -28.75 16.86
C ARG A 10 1.77 -29.56 15.64
N ASP A 11 0.88 -29.03 14.80
CA ASP A 11 0.34 -29.76 13.65
C ASP A 11 1.40 -29.91 12.54
N PRO A 12 1.38 -31.01 11.78
CA PRO A 12 2.34 -31.26 10.71
C PRO A 12 2.18 -30.28 9.55
N ASP A 13 3.32 -29.85 9.02
CA ASP A 13 3.52 -28.94 7.90
C ASP A 13 3.89 -29.68 6.60
N PHE A 14 3.85 -31.01 6.61
CA PHE A 14 4.07 -31.89 5.48
C PHE A 14 2.86 -32.80 5.26
N ILE A 15 2.78 -33.41 4.09
CA ILE A 15 1.78 -34.43 3.76
C ILE A 15 2.40 -35.79 4.10
N ASP A 16 1.69 -36.60 4.87
CA ASP A 16 2.09 -37.99 5.11
C ASP A 16 1.35 -38.90 4.12
N LEU A 17 2.09 -39.41 3.14
CA LEU A 17 1.55 -40.24 2.07
C LEU A 17 1.36 -41.71 2.49
N GLU A 18 1.87 -42.12 3.67
CA GLU A 18 1.67 -43.49 4.18
C GLU A 18 0.23 -43.72 4.69
N TYR A 19 -0.58 -42.66 4.84
CA TYR A 19 -1.92 -42.73 5.42
C TYR A 19 -3.07 -42.46 4.43
N ASP A 20 -2.79 -42.06 3.19
CA ASP A 20 -3.80 -41.91 2.13
C ASP A 20 -3.77 -43.15 1.21
N GLU A 21 -4.93 -43.80 1.04
CA GLU A 21 -5.19 -45.08 0.32
C GLU A 21 -4.76 -45.13 -1.17
N PHE A 22 -3.94 -44.21 -1.66
CA PHE A 22 -3.49 -44.07 -3.05
C PHE A 22 -2.02 -44.42 -3.29
N SER A 23 -1.41 -45.22 -2.42
CA SER A 23 -0.02 -45.73 -2.54
C SER A 23 0.29 -46.52 -3.82
N GLY A 24 -0.71 -46.85 -4.65
CA GLY A 24 -0.54 -47.80 -5.76
C GLY A 24 -0.14 -47.23 -7.12
N MET A 25 -0.07 -45.90 -7.34
CA MET A 25 -0.03 -45.40 -8.74
C MET A 25 1.01 -44.33 -9.09
N LEU A 26 1.78 -43.78 -8.15
CA LEU A 26 2.92 -42.91 -8.47
C LEU A 26 4.01 -43.06 -7.40
N ASP A 27 5.24 -43.40 -7.79
CA ASP A 27 6.46 -43.35 -6.96
C ASP A 27 6.80 -41.89 -6.60
N ILE A 28 5.94 -41.21 -5.86
CA ILE A 28 6.23 -39.87 -5.33
C ILE A 28 6.97 -40.08 -4.02
N GLU A 29 8.30 -40.11 -4.06
CA GLU A 29 9.11 -40.02 -2.84
C GLU A 29 8.68 -38.79 -2.04
N ASN A 30 8.35 -38.99 -0.76
CA ASN A 30 8.03 -37.89 0.14
C ASN A 30 9.30 -37.10 0.50
N THR A 31 9.68 -36.19 -0.40
CA THR A 31 10.94 -35.44 -0.33
C THR A 31 11.12 -34.68 0.99
N CYS A 32 10.05 -34.23 1.63
CA CYS A 32 10.08 -33.61 2.96
C CYS A 32 10.52 -34.59 4.05
N ILE A 33 9.82 -35.71 4.21
CA ILE A 33 10.09 -36.71 5.26
C ILE A 33 11.49 -37.29 5.05
N ASN A 34 11.83 -37.65 3.82
CA ASN A 34 13.15 -38.18 3.47
C ASN A 34 14.27 -37.19 3.82
N THR A 35 14.07 -35.90 3.51
CA THR A 35 15.06 -34.86 3.87
C THR A 35 15.21 -34.70 5.38
N LEU A 36 14.10 -34.71 6.13
CA LEU A 36 14.15 -34.62 7.60
C LEU A 36 14.88 -35.81 8.21
N HIS A 37 14.59 -37.02 7.73
CA HIS A 37 15.27 -38.24 8.17
C HIS A 37 16.77 -38.21 7.84
N ASN A 38 17.13 -37.82 6.61
CA ASN A 38 18.53 -37.73 6.18
C ASN A 38 19.34 -36.69 6.96
N LEU A 39 18.69 -35.64 7.46
CA LEU A 39 19.32 -34.62 8.30
C LEU A 39 19.24 -34.94 9.81
N CYS A 40 18.71 -36.10 10.18
CA CYS A 40 18.46 -36.50 11.58
C CYS A 40 17.64 -35.46 12.37
N LEU A 41 16.68 -34.82 11.70
CA LEU A 41 15.79 -33.82 12.31
C LEU A 41 14.47 -34.45 12.77
N PRO A 42 13.83 -33.92 13.82
CA PRO A 42 12.55 -34.46 14.28
C PRO A 42 11.49 -34.30 13.20
N ILE A 43 10.74 -35.36 12.87
CA ILE A 43 9.64 -35.32 11.89
C ILE A 43 8.51 -34.41 12.39
N GLN A 44 8.13 -34.55 13.67
CA GLN A 44 7.22 -33.61 14.32
C GLN A 44 7.99 -32.48 14.97
N ARG A 45 7.75 -31.25 14.50
CA ARG A 45 8.32 -30.05 15.12
C ARG A 45 7.77 -29.85 16.53
N LYS A 46 8.58 -29.25 17.40
CA LYS A 46 8.15 -28.83 18.74
C LYS A 46 7.60 -27.42 18.72
N SER A 47 6.67 -27.14 19.62
CA SER A 47 6.12 -25.79 19.84
C SER A 47 5.63 -25.68 21.27
N MET A 48 6.02 -24.59 21.94
CA MET A 48 5.43 -24.14 23.20
C MET A 48 4.02 -23.57 23.00
N ASP A 49 3.74 -23.08 21.79
CA ASP A 49 2.39 -22.68 21.42
C ASP A 49 1.60 -23.89 20.91
N VAL A 50 0.67 -24.35 21.75
CA VAL A 50 -0.24 -25.48 21.46
C VAL A 50 -1.58 -25.02 20.91
N LYS A 51 -1.79 -23.72 20.72
CA LYS A 51 -3.04 -23.19 20.16
C LYS A 51 -2.91 -23.09 18.65
N LYS A 52 -4.03 -23.32 17.96
CA LYS A 52 -4.16 -23.15 16.51
C LYS A 52 -5.20 -22.09 16.18
N ASN A 53 -4.97 -21.28 15.14
CA ASN A 53 -5.95 -20.34 14.60
C ASN A 53 -6.18 -20.57 13.09
N ASN A 54 -7.15 -19.85 12.50
CA ASN A 54 -7.50 -20.01 11.09
C ASN A 54 -6.31 -19.71 10.15
N PHE A 55 -5.53 -18.67 10.44
CA PHE A 55 -4.30 -18.37 9.70
C PHE A 55 -3.26 -19.48 9.81
N GLY A 56 -3.18 -20.14 10.96
CA GLY A 56 -2.35 -21.32 11.16
C GLY A 56 -2.74 -22.50 10.27
N ASN A 57 -4.04 -22.75 10.06
CA ASN A 57 -4.47 -23.76 9.09
C ASN A 57 -4.01 -23.39 7.67
N TYR A 58 -4.26 -22.16 7.22
CA TYR A 58 -3.82 -21.71 5.90
C TYR A 58 -2.31 -21.79 5.70
N LEU A 59 -1.52 -21.47 6.74
CA LEU A 59 -0.07 -21.57 6.67
C LEU A 59 0.40 -23.01 6.56
N LEU A 60 -0.21 -23.94 7.32
CA LEU A 60 0.11 -25.36 7.23
C LEU A 60 -0.26 -25.93 5.87
N ASP A 61 -1.42 -25.58 5.34
CA ASP A 61 -1.86 -25.98 4.01
C ASP A 61 -0.91 -25.43 2.93
N PHE A 62 -0.53 -24.15 3.04
CA PHE A 62 0.48 -23.56 2.17
C PHE A 62 1.80 -24.34 2.21
N CYS A 63 2.29 -24.70 3.40
CA CYS A 63 3.51 -25.50 3.54
C CYS A 63 3.39 -26.87 2.87
N LYS A 64 2.28 -27.57 3.11
CA LYS A 64 1.98 -28.89 2.54
C LYS A 64 1.94 -28.87 1.02
N TYR A 65 1.19 -27.92 0.44
CA TYR A 65 1.02 -27.85 -1.01
C TYR A 65 2.27 -27.37 -1.76
N ASN A 66 3.14 -26.61 -1.10
CA ASN A 66 4.35 -26.06 -1.73
C ASN A 66 5.63 -26.79 -1.34
N ASN A 67 5.53 -27.93 -0.65
CA ASN A 67 6.67 -28.71 -0.19
C ASN A 67 7.66 -27.84 0.62
N MET A 68 7.14 -27.11 1.61
CA MET A 68 7.90 -26.21 2.47
C MET A 68 7.82 -26.67 3.93
N LEU A 69 8.91 -26.48 4.67
CA LEU A 69 9.04 -26.90 6.07
C LEU A 69 9.26 -25.70 6.97
N ILE A 70 8.59 -25.71 8.12
CA ILE A 70 8.76 -24.78 9.23
C ILE A 70 10.01 -25.20 10.01
N VAL A 71 10.98 -24.30 10.12
CA VAL A 71 12.25 -24.52 10.83
C VAL A 71 12.09 -24.39 12.34
N ASN A 72 11.19 -23.52 12.81
CA ASN A 72 10.92 -23.32 14.24
C ASN A 72 10.57 -24.65 14.90
N GLY A 73 11.23 -24.96 16.01
CA GLY A 73 11.00 -26.23 16.72
C GLY A 73 11.66 -27.47 16.10
N ARG A 74 12.50 -27.31 15.06
CA ARG A 74 13.25 -28.41 14.42
C ARG A 74 14.76 -28.27 14.60
N ILE A 75 15.34 -27.16 14.15
CA ILE A 75 16.79 -26.92 14.15
C ILE A 75 17.13 -25.91 15.24
N GLY A 76 18.04 -26.23 16.16
CA GLY A 76 18.57 -25.33 17.19
C GLY A 76 17.59 -24.89 18.30
N ASP A 77 16.30 -24.81 18.00
CA ASP A 77 15.20 -24.47 18.91
C ASP A 77 14.44 -25.73 19.36
N ASN A 78 15.08 -26.53 20.22
CA ASN A 78 14.57 -27.83 20.63
C ASN A 78 13.29 -27.82 21.48
N SER A 79 12.78 -26.64 21.85
CA SER A 79 11.56 -26.48 22.65
C SER A 79 10.44 -25.81 21.85
N GLY A 80 10.74 -25.18 20.71
CA GLY A 80 9.80 -24.37 19.94
C GLY A 80 9.36 -23.13 20.71
N HIS A 81 10.33 -22.30 21.10
CA HIS A 81 10.10 -21.14 21.95
C HIS A 81 9.12 -20.13 21.33
N PHE A 82 8.36 -19.45 22.19
CA PHE A 82 7.45 -18.37 21.76
C PHE A 82 8.20 -17.27 21.01
N THR A 83 7.62 -16.80 19.91
CA THR A 83 8.17 -15.69 19.13
C THR A 83 7.50 -14.36 19.44
N CYS A 84 6.35 -14.38 20.12
CA CYS A 84 5.66 -13.17 20.56
C CYS A 84 5.21 -13.28 22.02
N LYS A 85 5.57 -12.27 22.83
CA LYS A 85 5.12 -12.04 24.22
C LYS A 85 5.15 -13.24 25.18
N ASN A 86 6.01 -14.22 24.95
CA ASN A 86 5.99 -15.49 25.68
C ASN A 86 4.60 -16.18 25.68
N ALA A 87 3.80 -15.97 24.62
CA ALA A 87 2.42 -16.40 24.55
C ALA A 87 2.05 -17.11 23.24
N SER A 88 2.75 -16.82 22.15
CA SER A 88 2.48 -17.41 20.84
C SER A 88 3.72 -17.57 19.98
N VAL A 89 3.65 -18.52 19.05
CA VAL A 89 4.57 -18.65 17.92
C VAL A 89 3.80 -18.16 16.69
N VAL A 90 4.23 -17.01 16.15
CA VAL A 90 3.59 -16.37 14.98
C VAL A 90 4.61 -15.93 13.94
N ASP A 91 5.88 -15.85 14.33
CA ASP A 91 7.01 -15.52 13.47
C ASP A 91 7.72 -16.82 13.07
N TYR A 92 7.71 -17.14 11.78
CA TYR A 92 8.28 -18.40 11.30
C TYR A 92 9.44 -18.18 10.35
N ASN A 93 10.39 -19.10 10.43
CA ASN A 93 11.31 -19.38 9.35
C ASN A 93 10.79 -20.62 8.62
N ILE A 94 10.57 -20.48 7.31
CA ILE A 94 9.99 -21.50 6.45
C ILE A 94 10.89 -21.61 5.23
N CYS A 95 11.24 -22.82 4.82
CA CYS A 95 12.13 -23.06 3.70
C CYS A 95 11.79 -24.36 2.96
N SER A 96 12.29 -24.49 1.72
CA SER A 96 12.20 -25.76 1.00
C SER A 96 13.14 -26.82 1.60
N PRO A 97 12.89 -28.13 1.39
CA PRO A 97 13.79 -29.20 1.82
C PRO A 97 15.23 -29.03 1.34
N CYS A 98 15.43 -28.53 0.12
CA CYS A 98 16.77 -28.29 -0.41
C CYS A 98 17.51 -27.21 0.39
N PHE A 99 16.83 -26.12 0.75
CA PHE A 99 17.42 -25.05 1.55
C PHE A 99 17.62 -25.44 3.02
N LEU A 100 16.76 -26.31 3.56
CA LEU A 100 16.87 -26.82 4.93
C LEU A 100 18.24 -27.47 5.19
N LYS A 101 18.83 -28.14 4.19
CA LYS A 101 20.16 -28.75 4.24
C LYS A 101 21.30 -27.75 4.49
N LEU A 102 21.07 -26.48 4.20
CA LEU A 102 22.04 -25.40 4.38
C LEU A 102 21.91 -24.74 5.77
N ILE A 103 20.85 -25.02 6.53
CA ILE A 103 20.63 -24.38 7.83
C ILE A 103 21.44 -25.11 8.90
N GLU A 104 22.37 -24.40 9.54
CA GLU A 104 23.20 -24.95 10.63
C GLU A 104 22.55 -24.77 12.00
N ASN A 105 21.93 -23.61 12.22
CA ASN A 105 21.35 -23.28 13.52
C ASN A 105 20.18 -22.30 13.38
N PHE A 106 19.21 -22.43 14.27
CA PHE A 106 18.12 -21.48 14.42
C PHE A 106 17.85 -21.26 15.91
N SER A 107 17.60 -20.00 16.30
CA SER A 107 17.28 -19.66 17.68
C SER A 107 16.34 -18.47 17.77
N VAL A 108 15.39 -18.54 18.69
CA VAL A 108 14.57 -17.40 19.10
C VAL A 108 15.33 -16.63 20.19
N LEU A 109 15.69 -15.39 19.91
CA LEU A 109 16.43 -14.53 20.84
C LEU A 109 15.48 -13.83 21.81
N GLU A 110 15.99 -13.42 22.96
CA GLU A 110 15.23 -12.66 23.94
C GLU A 110 14.69 -11.34 23.36
N THR A 111 13.47 -10.97 23.78
CA THR A 111 12.81 -9.73 23.37
C THR A 111 13.74 -8.53 23.56
N ASN A 112 13.84 -7.72 22.52
CA ASN A 112 14.59 -6.47 22.58
C ASN A 112 13.67 -5.32 22.21
N THR A 113 13.35 -4.51 23.20
CA THR A 113 12.44 -3.37 23.10
C THR A 113 12.92 -2.35 22.07
N LEU A 114 14.21 -2.27 21.73
CA LEU A 114 14.72 -1.39 20.67
C LEU A 114 14.22 -1.79 19.29
N PHE A 115 13.95 -3.07 19.05
CA PHE A 115 13.56 -3.60 17.74
C PHE A 115 12.09 -3.97 17.67
N SER A 116 11.52 -4.46 18.78
CA SER A 116 10.09 -4.74 18.89
C SER A 116 9.66 -4.69 20.35
N ASP A 117 8.45 -4.20 20.59
CA ASP A 117 7.80 -4.19 21.89
C ASP A 117 7.15 -5.53 22.25
N ILE A 118 6.86 -6.39 21.26
CA ILE A 118 6.10 -7.63 21.45
C ILE A 118 6.75 -8.87 20.82
N HIS A 119 7.57 -8.73 19.78
CA HIS A 119 8.20 -9.86 19.06
C HIS A 119 9.64 -10.13 19.52
N ASN A 120 9.99 -11.41 19.49
CA ASN A 120 11.31 -11.94 19.75
C ASN A 120 12.10 -12.04 18.44
N PRO A 121 13.33 -11.50 18.36
CA PRO A 121 14.14 -11.62 17.15
C PRO A 121 14.46 -13.08 16.82
N LEU A 122 14.38 -13.42 15.53
CA LEU A 122 14.79 -14.74 15.03
C LEU A 122 16.23 -14.67 14.49
N SER A 123 17.04 -15.66 14.85
CA SER A 123 18.41 -15.80 14.34
C SER A 123 18.53 -17.12 13.58
N LEU A 124 18.99 -17.03 12.33
CA LEU A 124 19.25 -18.19 11.46
C LEU A 124 20.72 -18.14 11.02
N THR A 125 21.42 -19.27 11.14
CA THR A 125 22.75 -19.48 10.58
C THR A 125 22.65 -20.42 9.39
N VAL A 126 23.19 -20.00 8.25
CA VAL A 126 23.17 -20.75 6.99
C VAL A 126 24.61 -20.99 6.54
N LYS A 127 24.92 -22.22 6.16
CA LYS A 127 26.14 -22.58 5.48
C LYS A 127 26.09 -22.05 4.05
N ALA A 128 27.02 -21.17 3.73
CA ALA A 128 27.26 -20.71 2.37
C ALA A 128 28.69 -21.09 1.99
N GLU A 129 28.85 -21.83 0.90
CA GLU A 129 30.16 -21.96 0.30
C GLU A 129 30.47 -20.64 -0.38
N VAL A 130 31.50 -19.96 0.13
CA VAL A 130 32.08 -18.83 -0.58
C VAL A 130 32.79 -19.43 -1.77
N VAL A 131 32.12 -19.47 -2.91
CA VAL A 131 32.83 -19.54 -4.18
C VAL A 131 33.68 -18.28 -4.17
N GLU A 132 34.99 -18.43 -3.98
CA GLU A 132 35.94 -17.41 -4.41
C GLU A 132 35.80 -17.32 -5.92
N ASN A 133 34.75 -16.64 -6.38
CA ASN A 133 34.85 -15.88 -7.59
C ASN A 133 36.05 -14.99 -7.30
N LYS A 134 37.21 -15.34 -7.87
CA LYS A 134 38.26 -14.37 -8.14
C LYS A 134 37.48 -13.14 -8.56
N VAL A 135 37.58 -12.08 -7.77
CA VAL A 135 37.01 -10.80 -8.15
C VAL A 135 37.63 -10.54 -9.50
N VAL A 136 36.89 -10.86 -10.56
CA VAL A 136 37.11 -10.27 -11.86
C VAL A 136 36.98 -8.82 -11.50
N VAL A 137 38.13 -8.15 -11.54
CA VAL A 137 38.20 -6.71 -11.39
C VAL A 137 37.41 -6.20 -12.59
N ASP A 138 36.09 -6.13 -12.43
CA ASP A 138 35.24 -5.41 -13.34
C ASP A 138 35.57 -3.94 -13.12
N GLU A 139 36.52 -3.47 -13.93
CA GLU A 139 36.52 -2.10 -14.39
C GLU A 139 36.13 -2.06 -15.87
N PRO A 140 35.42 -1.01 -16.35
CA PRO A 140 34.76 0.08 -15.63
C PRO A 140 33.25 0.20 -15.94
N SER A 141 32.53 0.89 -15.04
CA SER A 141 31.19 1.48 -15.24
C SER A 141 30.10 0.62 -15.87
N HIS A 142 29.28 -0.06 -15.05
CA HIS A 142 27.97 -0.49 -15.53
C HIS A 142 27.08 0.74 -15.74
N GLU A 143 26.62 0.91 -16.99
CA GLU A 143 25.54 1.83 -17.32
C GLU A 143 24.28 1.42 -16.54
N LYS A 144 23.73 2.34 -15.77
CA LYS A 144 22.42 2.16 -15.14
C LYS A 144 21.37 2.91 -15.92
N ILE A 145 20.22 2.27 -16.10
CA ILE A 145 19.03 2.90 -16.67
C ILE A 145 18.50 3.93 -15.67
N LYS A 146 18.03 5.08 -16.15
CA LYS A 146 17.36 6.08 -15.30
C LYS A 146 16.01 5.57 -14.80
N ASP A 147 15.52 6.17 -13.72
CA ASP A 147 14.26 5.76 -13.09
C ASP A 147 13.07 5.89 -14.05
N TRP A 148 12.06 5.04 -13.84
CA TRP A 148 10.83 5.02 -14.64
C TRP A 148 10.06 6.36 -14.55
N GLU A 149 9.75 6.94 -15.71
CA GLU A 149 8.92 8.14 -15.85
C GLU A 149 7.57 7.78 -16.48
N SER A 150 6.48 7.89 -15.72
CA SER A 150 5.13 7.51 -16.19
C SER A 150 4.65 8.29 -17.42
N THR A 151 5.19 9.49 -17.65
CA THR A 151 4.88 10.32 -18.83
C THR A 151 5.45 9.76 -20.13
N LYS A 152 6.43 8.85 -20.10
CA LYS A 152 7.08 8.24 -21.27
C LYS A 152 6.62 6.81 -21.54
N THR A 153 5.46 6.43 -21.03
CA THR A 153 4.92 5.07 -21.17
C THR A 153 4.69 4.69 -22.64
N ALA A 154 4.18 5.61 -23.46
CA ALA A 154 3.99 5.38 -24.89
C ALA A 154 5.32 5.15 -25.61
N ASP A 155 6.29 6.04 -25.37
CA ASP A 155 7.64 5.94 -25.94
C ASP A 155 8.33 4.62 -25.56
N PHE A 156 8.12 4.12 -24.34
CA PHE A 156 8.67 2.82 -23.92
C PHE A 156 8.10 1.67 -24.74
N ILE A 157 6.79 1.66 -24.97
CA ILE A 157 6.11 0.64 -25.77
C ILE A 157 6.60 0.69 -27.22
N ASP A 158 6.74 1.89 -27.78
CA ASP A 158 7.22 2.09 -29.16
C ASP A 158 8.69 1.66 -29.34
N ASN A 159 9.49 1.68 -28.28
CA ASN A 159 10.89 1.23 -28.29
C ASN A 159 11.03 -0.29 -28.06
N ILE A 160 9.95 -1.04 -27.85
CA ILE A 160 10.01 -2.51 -27.82
C ILE A 160 10.13 -3.01 -29.26
N ASP A 161 11.27 -3.63 -29.55
CA ASP A 161 11.57 -4.18 -30.87
C ASP A 161 10.64 -5.36 -31.21
N GLY A 162 9.67 -5.09 -32.09
CA GLY A 162 8.70 -6.08 -32.53
C GLY A 162 9.29 -7.25 -33.31
N GLU A 163 10.44 -7.07 -33.99
CA GLU A 163 11.11 -8.17 -34.69
C GLU A 163 11.71 -9.14 -33.67
N LYS A 164 12.41 -8.63 -32.65
CA LYS A 164 12.95 -9.46 -31.55
C LYS A 164 11.85 -10.16 -30.75
N VAL A 165 10.69 -9.53 -30.57
CA VAL A 165 9.53 -10.19 -29.93
C VAL A 165 9.11 -11.42 -30.74
N ASN A 166 9.02 -11.29 -32.06
CA ASN A 166 8.66 -12.41 -32.94
C ASN A 166 9.71 -13.52 -32.96
N GLU A 167 11.00 -13.15 -32.89
CA GLU A 167 12.10 -14.13 -32.75
C GLU A 167 11.98 -14.93 -31.44
N ILE A 168 11.77 -14.25 -30.31
CA ILE A 168 11.60 -14.89 -29.00
C ILE A 168 10.35 -15.79 -29.01
N LEU A 169 9.24 -15.33 -29.59
CA LEU A 169 8.01 -16.14 -29.71
C LEU A 169 8.26 -17.40 -30.54
N THR A 170 8.97 -17.27 -31.68
CA THR A 170 9.30 -18.41 -32.54
C THR A 170 10.20 -19.41 -31.81
N GLN A 171 11.18 -18.92 -31.05
CA GLN A 171 12.04 -19.76 -30.20
C GLN A 171 11.20 -20.52 -29.15
N LEU A 172 10.30 -19.82 -28.45
CA LEU A 172 9.45 -20.43 -27.42
C LEU A 172 8.48 -21.48 -27.99
N VAL A 173 7.89 -21.24 -29.16
CA VAL A 173 7.01 -22.22 -29.83
C VAL A 173 7.80 -23.46 -30.24
N ASN A 174 8.96 -23.28 -30.86
CA ASN A 174 9.84 -24.39 -31.24
C ASN A 174 10.38 -25.17 -30.03
N MET A 175 10.45 -24.55 -28.85
CA MET A 175 10.82 -25.21 -27.59
C MET A 175 9.70 -26.09 -27.03
N VAL A 176 8.43 -25.72 -27.25
CA VAL A 176 7.27 -26.52 -26.79
C VAL A 176 7.11 -27.80 -27.63
N ASP A 177 7.44 -27.73 -28.92
CA ASP A 177 7.33 -28.87 -29.83
C ASP A 177 8.50 -29.88 -29.71
N ASN A 178 9.61 -29.50 -29.07
CA ASN A 178 10.75 -30.39 -28.79
C ASN A 178 10.69 -30.91 -27.35
N ALA A 179 10.53 -32.23 -27.19
CA ALA A 179 10.35 -32.92 -25.90
C ALA A 179 11.56 -32.88 -24.92
N THR A 180 12.59 -32.06 -25.18
CA THR A 180 13.80 -31.94 -24.35
C THR A 180 14.08 -30.49 -23.98
N ILE A 181 13.25 -29.94 -23.09
CA ILE A 181 13.51 -28.63 -22.47
C ILE A 181 14.53 -28.85 -21.33
N ASN A 182 15.64 -28.12 -21.36
CA ASN A 182 16.66 -28.12 -20.31
C ASN A 182 16.86 -26.72 -19.69
N GLU A 183 17.56 -26.65 -18.56
CA GLU A 183 17.83 -25.41 -17.81
C GLU A 183 18.49 -24.33 -18.68
N THR A 184 19.45 -24.71 -19.54
CA THR A 184 20.15 -23.79 -20.43
C THR A 184 19.22 -23.09 -21.40
N THR A 185 18.22 -23.82 -21.91
CA THR A 185 17.25 -23.29 -22.87
C THR A 185 16.31 -22.29 -22.18
N ILE A 186 15.89 -22.59 -20.95
CA ILE A 186 15.07 -21.67 -20.14
C ILE A 186 15.84 -20.39 -19.81
N ASN A 187 17.10 -20.51 -19.36
CA ASN A 187 17.93 -19.34 -19.02
C ASN A 187 18.14 -18.43 -20.24
N THR A 188 18.35 -19.01 -21.43
CA THR A 188 18.51 -18.24 -22.67
C THR A 188 17.25 -17.46 -23.04
N ALA A 189 16.07 -18.07 -22.87
CA ALA A 189 14.80 -17.39 -23.13
C ALA A 189 14.57 -16.24 -22.13
N VAL A 190 14.87 -16.45 -20.85
CA VAL A 190 14.75 -15.41 -19.81
C VAL A 190 15.71 -14.26 -20.07
N GLU A 191 16.96 -14.56 -20.44
CA GLU A 191 17.96 -13.54 -20.77
C GLU A 191 17.55 -12.72 -22.00
N SER A 192 16.99 -13.37 -23.02
CA SER A 192 16.50 -12.70 -24.23
C SER A 192 15.34 -11.73 -23.93
N ILE A 193 14.37 -12.15 -23.11
CA ILE A 193 13.27 -11.29 -22.67
C ILE A 193 13.79 -10.13 -21.81
N SER A 194 14.73 -10.42 -20.90
CA SER A 194 15.31 -9.40 -20.03
C SER A 194 16.07 -8.34 -20.83
N ASN A 195 16.85 -8.74 -21.82
CA ASN A 195 17.60 -7.84 -22.69
C ASN A 195 16.67 -6.99 -23.55
N LEU A 196 15.61 -7.57 -24.13
CA LEU A 196 14.58 -6.84 -24.88
C LEU A 196 14.01 -5.67 -24.06
N LEU A 197 13.56 -5.94 -22.83
CA LEU A 197 12.98 -4.92 -21.96
C LEU A 197 14.02 -3.91 -21.49
N THR A 198 15.25 -4.36 -21.23
CA THR A 198 16.36 -3.52 -20.81
C THR A 198 16.77 -2.54 -21.91
N ASP A 199 16.83 -2.99 -23.17
CA ASP A 199 17.22 -2.17 -24.32
C ASP A 199 16.14 -1.13 -24.66
N ALA A 200 14.86 -1.51 -24.58
CA ALA A 200 13.76 -0.56 -24.68
C ALA A 200 13.88 0.51 -23.58
N ALA A 201 14.14 0.10 -22.34
CA ALA A 201 14.27 1.01 -21.21
C ALA A 201 15.48 1.95 -21.34
N LYS A 202 16.63 1.44 -21.82
CA LYS A 202 17.81 2.28 -22.13
C LYS A 202 17.49 3.33 -23.19
N SER A 203 16.76 2.94 -24.23
CA SER A 203 16.39 3.84 -25.33
C SER A 203 15.40 4.92 -24.87
N THR A 204 14.44 4.58 -24.01
CA THR A 204 13.41 5.51 -23.54
C THR A 204 13.86 6.43 -22.41
N PHE A 205 14.54 5.88 -21.40
CA PHE A 205 14.90 6.62 -20.18
C PHE A 205 16.34 7.13 -20.22
N GLY A 206 17.17 6.58 -21.10
CA GLY A 206 18.61 6.85 -21.15
C GLY A 206 19.36 6.14 -20.02
N THR A 207 20.69 6.19 -20.11
CA THR A 207 21.60 5.64 -19.11
C THR A 207 22.38 6.73 -18.38
N TYR A 208 22.93 6.38 -17.22
CA TYR A 208 23.93 7.19 -16.55
C TYR A 208 25.07 6.30 -16.03
N THR A 209 26.28 6.86 -16.07
CA THR A 209 27.49 6.21 -15.60
C THR A 209 27.61 6.44 -14.10
N GLN A 210 27.47 5.39 -13.30
CA GLN A 210 27.68 5.50 -11.85
C GLN A 210 29.18 5.54 -11.57
N GLN A 211 29.77 6.73 -11.43
CA GLN A 211 31.14 6.86 -10.93
C GLN A 211 31.18 6.29 -9.52
N LYS A 212 32.03 5.26 -9.28
CA LYS A 212 32.34 4.83 -7.92
C LYS A 212 32.98 6.02 -7.21
N LEU A 213 32.25 6.61 -6.27
CA LEU A 213 32.85 7.53 -5.29
C LEU A 213 34.02 6.80 -4.63
N ASN A 214 35.21 7.38 -4.76
CA ASN A 214 36.44 6.83 -4.21
C ASN A 214 36.22 6.45 -2.73
N PRO A 215 36.45 5.20 -2.30
CA PRO A 215 36.24 4.77 -0.92
C PRO A 215 37.02 5.61 0.10
N ASN A 216 38.16 6.18 -0.33
CA ASN A 216 38.98 7.06 0.51
C ASN A 216 38.35 8.45 0.74
N LEU A 217 37.41 8.88 -0.10
CA LEU A 217 36.57 10.06 0.10
C LEU A 217 35.37 9.79 1.04
N GLN A 218 35.07 8.54 1.41
CA GLN A 218 34.07 8.25 2.48
C GLN A 218 34.61 8.43 3.90
N LYS A 219 35.93 8.67 4.05
CA LYS A 219 36.55 9.00 5.35
C LYS A 219 36.41 10.48 5.72
N TYR A 220 35.81 11.30 4.86
CA TYR A 220 35.35 12.62 5.24
C TYR A 220 34.25 12.46 6.27
N LYS A 221 34.61 12.71 7.54
CA LYS A 221 33.78 12.87 8.73
C LYS A 221 32.32 12.55 8.44
N LYS A 222 31.86 11.32 8.77
CA LYS A 222 30.42 11.03 8.89
C LYS A 222 29.83 12.22 9.61
N ALA A 223 29.11 13.09 8.88
CA ALA A 223 28.50 14.27 9.46
C ALA A 223 27.78 13.74 10.70
N SER A 224 28.15 14.26 11.88
CA SER A 224 27.55 13.78 13.11
C SER A 224 26.06 13.88 12.89
N LYS A 225 25.36 12.74 12.89
CA LYS A 225 23.92 12.73 12.62
C LYS A 225 23.32 13.75 13.59
N PRO A 226 22.73 14.87 13.11
CA PRO A 226 22.38 15.98 13.98
C PRO A 226 21.41 15.57 15.10
N TRP A 227 20.66 14.49 14.84
CA TRP A 227 19.72 13.85 15.75
C TRP A 227 20.35 12.85 16.75
N PHE A 228 21.63 12.50 16.61
CA PHE A 228 22.33 11.55 17.49
C PHE A 228 23.35 12.31 18.36
N ASP A 229 22.81 13.02 19.33
CA ASP A 229 23.52 13.88 20.27
C ASP A 229 24.30 13.12 21.35
N ASP A 230 24.88 13.85 22.29
CA ASP A 230 25.68 13.27 23.36
C ASP A 230 24.84 12.44 24.34
N ASP A 231 23.57 12.82 24.56
CA ASP A 231 22.61 12.03 25.33
C ASP A 231 22.37 10.66 24.68
N CYS A 232 22.19 10.62 23.36
CA CYS A 232 22.06 9.39 22.59
C CYS A 232 23.33 8.52 22.68
N LYS A 233 24.51 9.14 22.59
CA LYS A 233 25.80 8.44 22.72
C LYS A 233 25.95 7.84 24.11
N GLU A 234 25.63 8.59 25.16
CA GLU A 234 25.74 8.14 26.55
C GLU A 234 24.75 7.02 26.85
N ALA A 235 23.47 7.18 26.48
CA ALA A 235 22.46 6.14 26.65
C ALA A 235 22.81 4.85 25.91
N ARG A 236 23.36 4.96 24.69
CA ARG A 236 23.85 3.80 23.94
C ARG A 236 25.07 3.15 24.60
N LYS A 237 26.03 3.95 25.08
CA LYS A 237 27.27 3.48 25.73
C LYS A 237 26.95 2.71 27.00
N THR A 238 26.09 3.26 27.85
CA THR A 238 25.65 2.65 29.11
C THR A 238 24.89 1.34 28.86
N TYR A 239 23.91 1.33 27.95
CA TYR A 239 23.20 0.10 27.54
C TYR A 239 24.17 -0.98 27.02
N LYS A 240 25.07 -0.64 26.09
CA LYS A 240 26.04 -1.60 25.54
C LYS A 240 27.00 -2.13 26.59
N SER A 241 27.44 -1.29 27.53
CA SER A 241 28.30 -1.70 28.63
C SER A 241 27.58 -2.73 29.53
N SER A 242 26.34 -2.45 29.91
CA SER A 242 25.52 -3.37 30.71
C SER A 242 25.25 -4.71 29.99
N LYS A 243 24.91 -4.67 28.69
CA LYS A 243 24.73 -5.87 27.86
C LYS A 243 26.00 -6.73 27.76
N ARG A 244 27.19 -6.11 27.73
CA ARG A 244 28.47 -6.83 27.76
C ARG A 244 28.72 -7.48 29.12
N LYS A 245 28.34 -6.84 30.23
CA LYS A 245 28.42 -7.43 31.58
C LYS A 245 27.48 -8.62 31.71
N LEU A 246 26.23 -8.48 31.26
CA LEU A 246 25.22 -9.55 31.30
C LEU A 246 25.65 -10.79 30.52
N ARG A 247 26.36 -10.62 29.38
CA ARG A 247 26.93 -11.73 28.61
C ARG A 247 28.06 -12.48 29.34
N ARG A 248 28.75 -11.83 30.28
CA ARG A 248 29.85 -12.44 31.04
C ARG A 248 29.33 -13.18 32.26
N ASN A 249 28.47 -12.52 33.04
CA ASN A 249 27.83 -13.09 34.23
C ASN A 249 26.35 -12.76 34.14
N ARG A 250 25.50 -13.80 34.17
CA ARG A 250 24.05 -13.66 34.06
C ARG A 250 23.43 -13.72 35.45
N SER A 251 22.71 -12.68 35.83
CA SER A 251 21.92 -12.63 37.08
C SER A 251 20.63 -11.86 36.87
N GLN A 252 19.58 -12.19 37.64
CA GLN A 252 18.28 -11.52 37.55
C GLN A 252 18.36 -10.01 37.76
N LEU A 253 19.23 -9.56 38.69
CA LEU A 253 19.48 -8.13 38.94
C LEU A 253 20.08 -7.43 37.71
N GLN A 254 21.07 -8.05 37.07
CA GLN A 254 21.71 -7.49 35.87
C GLN A 254 20.78 -7.53 34.65
N GLU A 255 19.89 -8.52 34.55
CA GLU A 255 18.84 -8.56 33.51
C GLU A 255 17.87 -7.39 33.67
N ALA A 256 17.39 -7.14 34.88
CA ALA A 256 16.49 -6.01 35.18
C ALA A 256 17.16 -4.66 34.90
N GLU A 257 18.42 -4.50 35.30
CA GLU A 257 19.22 -3.29 35.03
C GLU A 257 19.42 -3.07 33.52
N THR A 258 19.80 -4.12 32.79
CA THR A 258 19.98 -4.06 31.34
C THR A 258 18.68 -3.66 30.64
N LYS A 259 17.55 -4.25 31.04
CA LYS A 259 16.21 -3.90 30.51
C LYS A 259 15.84 -2.44 30.81
N SER A 260 16.17 -1.93 32.00
CA SER A 260 15.94 -0.52 32.36
C SER A 260 16.74 0.42 31.47
N LEU A 261 18.03 0.14 31.27
CA LEU A 261 18.90 0.93 30.38
C LEU A 261 18.48 0.84 28.91
N GLU A 262 17.95 -0.30 28.48
CA GLU A 262 17.39 -0.47 27.14
C GLU A 262 16.18 0.45 26.92
N LYS A 263 15.22 0.46 27.87
CA LYS A 263 14.07 1.37 27.84
C LYS A 263 14.50 2.83 27.87
N LYS A 264 15.51 3.18 28.68
CA LYS A 264 16.08 4.54 28.71
C LYS A 264 16.64 4.93 27.33
N TYR A 265 17.45 4.06 26.72
CA TYR A 265 18.02 4.32 25.40
C TYR A 265 16.94 4.44 24.33
N LYS A 266 15.92 3.58 24.34
CA LYS A 266 14.76 3.68 23.44
C LYS A 266 14.06 5.04 23.57
N ARG A 267 13.70 5.45 24.79
CA ARG A 267 13.06 6.74 25.05
C ARG A 267 13.89 7.92 24.56
N THR A 268 15.22 7.86 24.70
CA THR A 268 16.11 8.90 24.16
C THR A 268 16.05 8.92 22.64
N MET A 269 16.05 7.77 21.98
CA MET A 269 15.91 7.67 20.52
C MET A 269 14.55 8.16 20.02
N ASP A 270 13.47 7.82 20.71
CA ASP A 270 12.09 8.21 20.33
C ASP A 270 11.87 9.73 20.41
N LYS A 271 12.68 10.46 21.21
CA LYS A 271 12.66 11.93 21.25
C LYS A 271 13.31 12.59 20.03
N MET A 272 14.16 11.84 19.31
CA MET A 272 14.97 12.42 18.24
C MET A 272 14.27 12.36 16.89
N ALA A 273 13.50 11.31 16.62
CA ALA A 273 12.74 11.20 15.37
C ALA A 273 11.26 11.53 15.59
N PRO A 274 10.65 12.35 14.71
CA PRO A 274 9.20 12.35 14.61
C PRO A 274 8.71 10.93 14.36
N TRP A 275 7.74 10.46 15.13
CA TRP A 275 7.30 9.06 15.07
C TRP A 275 5.79 8.90 14.88
N ASN A 276 5.03 9.98 15.01
CA ASN A 276 3.58 9.96 14.82
C ASN A 276 3.12 11.24 14.13
N ILE A 277 2.16 11.07 13.22
CA ILE A 277 1.49 12.13 12.47
C ILE A 277 -0.02 11.93 12.64
N THR A 278 -0.74 13.02 12.90
CA THR A 278 -2.20 13.00 13.09
C THR A 278 -2.82 14.21 12.42
N ILE A 279 -3.80 13.97 11.55
CA ILE A 279 -4.65 15.02 11.01
C ILE A 279 -5.84 15.22 11.95
N LYS A 280 -5.98 16.45 12.47
CA LYS A 280 -7.04 16.85 13.40
C LYS A 280 -8.33 17.17 12.65
N ASN A 281 -9.45 17.14 13.37
CA ASN A 281 -10.80 17.46 12.86
C ASN A 281 -11.30 16.50 11.75
N VAL A 282 -10.81 15.26 11.75
CA VAL A 282 -11.20 14.24 10.78
C VAL A 282 -12.04 13.19 11.47
N HIS A 283 -13.20 12.86 10.90
CA HIS A 283 -14.02 11.73 11.33
C HIS A 283 -13.87 10.61 10.29
N THR A 284 -13.49 9.41 10.72
CA THR A 284 -13.41 8.22 9.83
C THR A 284 -12.59 8.44 8.54
N GLY A 285 -11.51 9.24 8.60
CA GLY A 285 -10.65 9.52 7.44
C GLY A 285 -11.20 10.55 6.43
N VAL A 286 -12.36 11.15 6.72
CA VAL A 286 -13.02 12.13 5.85
C VAL A 286 -13.09 13.49 6.53
N LEU A 287 -12.80 14.55 5.76
CA LEU A 287 -12.94 15.93 6.18
C LEU A 287 -14.08 16.59 5.41
N GLN A 288 -15.13 17.02 6.13
CA GLN A 288 -16.30 17.64 5.53
C GLN A 288 -16.10 19.15 5.35
N GLY A 289 -16.50 19.66 4.19
CA GLY A 289 -16.45 21.08 3.86
C GLY A 289 -17.66 21.52 3.02
N LYS A 290 -17.77 22.81 2.76
CA LYS A 290 -18.77 23.39 1.83
C LYS A 290 -18.04 24.15 0.73
N GLU A 291 -18.59 24.08 -0.48
CA GLU A 291 -18.06 24.83 -1.62
C GLU A 291 -17.98 26.33 -1.28
N ASN A 292 -16.84 26.96 -1.63
CA ASN A 292 -16.54 28.37 -1.42
C ASN A 292 -16.52 28.83 0.06
N GLN A 293 -16.43 27.91 1.03
CA GLN A 293 -16.26 28.24 2.44
C GLN A 293 -14.88 27.80 2.94
N PRO A 294 -14.20 28.58 3.80
CA PRO A 294 -12.90 28.19 4.35
C PRO A 294 -12.96 26.82 5.05
N LEU A 295 -12.00 25.97 4.74
CA LEU A 295 -11.80 24.65 5.34
C LEU A 295 -10.35 24.54 5.82
N VAL A 296 -10.17 24.09 7.07
CA VAL A 296 -8.84 24.04 7.71
C VAL A 296 -8.25 22.64 7.66
N LEU A 297 -7.11 22.49 6.99
CA LEU A 297 -6.29 21.28 7.01
C LEU A 297 -5.30 21.36 8.18
N ASN A 298 -5.46 20.54 9.22
CA ASN A 298 -4.65 20.64 10.43
C ASN A 298 -3.83 19.37 10.67
N CYS A 299 -2.52 19.46 10.45
CA CYS A 299 -1.59 18.36 10.64
C CYS A 299 -0.76 18.57 11.90
N SER A 300 -0.77 17.58 12.78
CA SER A 300 -0.04 17.56 14.04
C SER A 300 0.99 16.44 14.03
N VAL A 301 2.20 16.72 14.48
CA VAL A 301 3.29 15.76 14.52
C VAL A 301 3.97 15.80 15.88
N ASN A 302 4.39 14.64 16.38
CA ASN A 302 5.28 14.59 17.53
C ASN A 302 6.66 15.08 17.08
N SER A 303 7.05 16.29 17.48
CA SER A 303 8.31 16.89 17.02
C SER A 303 9.52 16.07 17.39
N GLY A 304 10.50 16.07 16.49
CA GLY A 304 11.82 15.48 16.71
C GLY A 304 12.93 16.53 16.69
N ILE A 305 14.17 16.05 16.71
CA ILE A 305 15.39 16.83 16.56
C ILE A 305 16.19 16.24 15.41
N PRO A 306 16.54 17.00 14.35
CA PRO A 306 16.15 18.40 14.11
C PRO A 306 14.67 18.58 13.83
N LYS A 307 14.22 19.82 14.05
CA LYS A 307 12.83 20.23 13.79
C LYS A 307 12.43 19.86 12.37
N GLU A 308 11.28 19.23 12.29
CA GLU A 308 10.64 18.78 11.07
C GLU A 308 10.04 19.93 10.26
N SER A 309 9.86 19.67 8.96
CA SER A 309 9.09 20.51 8.04
C SER A 309 7.80 19.79 7.66
N ILE A 310 6.68 20.51 7.67
CA ILE A 310 5.35 19.96 7.37
C ILE A 310 4.87 20.55 6.04
N MET A 311 4.37 19.71 5.15
CA MET A 311 3.86 20.13 3.83
C MET A 311 2.50 19.50 3.55
N TRP A 312 1.59 20.28 2.97
CA TRP A 312 0.30 19.78 2.50
C TRP A 312 0.29 19.65 0.99
N TYR A 313 -0.19 18.53 0.47
CA TYR A 313 -0.40 18.27 -0.95
C TYR A 313 -1.86 17.92 -1.23
N LYS A 314 -2.34 18.25 -2.43
CA LYS A 314 -3.59 17.73 -3.02
C LYS A 314 -3.23 17.02 -4.32
N GLY A 315 -3.27 15.69 -4.31
CA GLY A 315 -2.62 14.89 -5.37
C GLY A 315 -1.12 15.19 -5.44
N SER A 316 -0.64 15.63 -6.61
CA SER A 316 0.75 16.04 -6.83
C SER A 316 1.04 17.51 -6.52
N SER A 317 0.01 18.33 -6.29
CA SER A 317 0.15 19.79 -6.15
C SER A 317 0.41 20.18 -4.70
N LEU A 318 1.48 20.94 -4.46
CA LEU A 318 1.80 21.51 -3.16
C LEU A 318 0.80 22.63 -2.81
N LEU A 319 0.12 22.51 -1.67
CA LEU A 319 -0.79 23.52 -1.14
C LEU A 319 -0.08 24.53 -0.23
N GLY A 320 0.85 24.06 0.61
CA GLY A 320 1.51 24.92 1.59
C GLY A 320 2.61 24.23 2.39
N LYS A 321 3.49 25.03 2.99
CA LYS A 321 4.59 24.59 3.86
C LYS A 321 4.47 25.27 5.23
N GLY A 322 4.68 24.51 6.29
CA GLY A 322 4.54 24.96 7.67
C GLY A 322 5.74 24.62 8.56
N GLY A 323 5.74 25.25 9.74
CA GLY A 323 6.73 25.01 10.79
C GLY A 323 6.49 23.71 11.59
N PRO A 324 7.38 23.40 12.55
CA PRO A 324 7.35 22.16 13.30
C PRO A 324 6.16 22.06 14.27
N GLY A 325 5.81 20.82 14.63
CA GLY A 325 4.83 20.46 15.66
C GLY A 325 3.38 20.47 15.19
N ASN A 326 2.89 21.60 14.69
CA ASN A 326 1.51 21.70 14.21
C ASN A 326 1.39 22.71 13.08
N TYR A 327 0.76 22.31 11.98
CA TYR A 327 0.52 23.17 10.83
C TYR A 327 -0.95 23.10 10.39
N ALA A 328 -1.62 24.24 10.52
CA ALA A 328 -2.96 24.47 10.00
C ALA A 328 -2.86 25.29 8.71
N LEU A 329 -3.54 24.83 7.66
CA LEU A 329 -3.61 25.49 6.36
C LEU A 329 -5.08 25.71 5.99
N ASP A 330 -5.45 26.96 5.75
CA ASP A 330 -6.77 27.32 5.26
C ASP A 330 -6.83 27.13 3.74
N ILE A 331 -7.83 26.40 3.27
CA ILE A 331 -8.14 26.24 1.86
C ILE A 331 -9.58 26.67 1.59
N VAL A 332 -9.86 27.09 0.36
CA VAL A 332 -11.23 27.34 -0.11
C VAL A 332 -11.55 26.29 -1.16
N PRO A 333 -12.25 25.20 -0.81
CA PRO A 333 -12.54 24.11 -1.72
C PRO A 333 -13.68 24.48 -2.68
N ASN A 334 -13.64 23.90 -3.87
CA ASN A 334 -14.71 23.98 -4.87
C ASN A 334 -15.34 22.59 -5.12
N ARG A 335 -16.41 22.51 -5.92
CA ARG A 335 -17.06 21.23 -6.25
C ARG A 335 -16.16 20.17 -6.88
N SER A 336 -15.11 20.55 -7.61
CA SER A 336 -14.15 19.59 -8.20
C SER A 336 -13.20 18.99 -7.17
N ASP A 337 -13.13 19.58 -5.97
CA ASP A 337 -12.36 19.04 -4.83
C ASP A 337 -13.13 17.97 -4.05
N HIS A 338 -14.39 17.70 -4.38
CA HIS A 338 -15.12 16.57 -3.79
C HIS A 338 -14.38 15.27 -4.12
N GLU A 339 -14.16 14.45 -3.10
CA GLU A 339 -13.38 13.22 -3.15
C GLU A 339 -11.87 13.38 -3.37
N ALA A 340 -11.36 14.62 -3.45
CA ALA A 340 -9.92 14.85 -3.55
C ALA A 340 -9.18 14.36 -2.29
N ILE A 341 -7.96 13.87 -2.48
CA ILE A 341 -7.10 13.39 -1.40
C ILE A 341 -6.07 14.47 -1.07
N CYS A 342 -6.08 14.90 0.20
CA CYS A 342 -5.07 15.79 0.76
C CYS A 342 -4.10 14.98 1.63
N THR A 343 -2.80 15.15 1.40
CA THR A 343 -1.74 14.43 2.10
C THR A 343 -0.86 15.40 2.86
N CYS A 344 -0.73 15.19 4.17
CA CYS A 344 0.29 15.83 4.99
C CYS A 344 1.58 15.00 4.92
N ILE A 345 2.70 15.63 4.58
CA ILE A 345 4.03 15.03 4.55
C ILE A 345 4.93 15.76 5.53
N VAL A 346 5.56 14.99 6.42
CA VAL A 346 6.52 15.48 7.42
C VAL A 346 7.90 14.98 7.06
N ASN A 347 8.84 15.91 6.88
CA ASN A 347 10.22 15.61 6.59
C ASN A 347 11.16 16.09 7.72
N SER A 348 12.12 15.27 8.11
CA SER A 348 13.19 15.59 9.06
C SER A 348 14.44 14.79 8.73
N SER A 349 15.63 15.33 9.00
CA SER A 349 16.89 14.60 8.84
C SER A 349 17.05 13.41 9.81
N ALA A 350 16.19 13.32 10.83
CA ALA A 350 16.07 12.15 11.70
C ALA A 350 15.34 10.98 11.03
N LEU A 351 14.55 11.24 9.99
CA LEU A 351 13.79 10.25 9.24
C LEU A 351 14.59 9.74 8.04
N ARG A 352 14.49 8.43 7.78
CA ARG A 352 14.96 7.86 6.49
C ARG A 352 13.94 8.03 5.38
N ILE A 353 12.66 7.92 5.75
CA ILE A 353 11.51 8.04 4.87
C ILE A 353 10.59 9.06 5.55
N PRO A 354 10.09 10.08 4.83
CA PRO A 354 9.13 11.04 5.37
C PRO A 354 7.89 10.34 5.92
N LEU A 355 7.33 10.87 7.02
CA LEU A 355 6.02 10.42 7.48
C LEU A 355 4.95 11.06 6.61
N ASN A 356 3.89 10.33 6.29
CA ASN A 356 2.75 10.89 5.58
C ASN A 356 1.42 10.38 6.16
N GLN A 357 0.38 11.17 5.96
CA GLN A 357 -0.99 10.79 6.26
C GLN A 357 -1.93 11.49 5.28
N SER A 358 -2.95 10.78 4.82
CA SER A 358 -3.89 11.28 3.82
C SER A 358 -5.32 11.32 4.36
N ILE A 359 -6.10 12.27 3.85
CA ILE A 359 -7.53 12.43 4.13
C ILE A 359 -8.30 12.67 2.83
N LYS A 360 -9.55 12.21 2.79
CA LYS A 360 -10.47 12.47 1.68
C LYS A 360 -11.37 13.66 2.00
N LEU A 361 -11.55 14.57 1.03
CA LEU A 361 -12.47 15.71 1.18
C LEU A 361 -13.90 15.32 0.80
N ASP A 362 -14.87 15.68 1.63
CA ASP A 362 -16.30 15.58 1.34
C ASP A 362 -16.91 16.99 1.26
N ILE A 363 -16.85 17.59 0.07
CA ILE A 363 -17.30 18.96 -0.19
C ILE A 363 -18.78 18.97 -0.56
N LYS A 364 -19.62 19.59 0.27
CA LYS A 364 -21.06 19.77 0.04
C LYS A 364 -21.32 20.98 -0.86
N TYR A 365 -22.15 20.80 -1.88
CA TYR A 365 -22.53 21.83 -2.85
C TYR A 365 -23.96 21.63 -3.36
N PRO A 366 -24.67 22.74 -3.69
CA PRO A 366 -26.04 22.68 -4.21
C PRO A 366 -26.10 22.04 -5.61
N PRO A 367 -27.26 21.51 -6.03
CA PRO A 367 -27.37 20.81 -7.30
C PRO A 367 -27.30 21.77 -8.48
N THR A 368 -26.52 21.42 -9.50
CA THR A 368 -26.62 22.02 -10.83
C THR A 368 -27.65 21.25 -11.64
N ILE A 369 -28.57 21.96 -12.29
CA ILE A 369 -29.71 21.36 -12.98
C ILE A 369 -29.57 21.52 -14.48
N ASN A 370 -29.52 20.38 -15.18
CA ASN A 370 -29.63 20.29 -16.63
C ASN A 370 -30.94 19.62 -17.00
N ILE A 371 -31.64 20.12 -18.00
CA ILE A 371 -32.90 19.52 -18.47
C ILE A 371 -32.69 18.93 -19.85
N ASP A 372 -32.84 17.62 -19.95
CA ASP A 372 -32.66 16.87 -21.19
C ASP A 372 -33.99 16.42 -21.77
N ARG A 373 -34.07 16.44 -23.10
CA ARG A 373 -35.22 15.89 -23.83
C ARG A 373 -35.00 14.40 -24.08
N ILE A 374 -35.91 13.56 -23.62
CA ILE A 374 -35.83 12.11 -23.81
C ILE A 374 -36.14 11.79 -25.29
N ARG A 375 -35.23 11.09 -25.96
CA ARG A 375 -35.40 10.72 -27.38
C ARG A 375 -36.57 9.74 -27.53
N GLY A 376 -37.43 9.98 -28.52
CA GLY A 376 -38.58 9.11 -28.81
C GLY A 376 -39.84 9.40 -27.99
N GLU A 377 -39.75 10.27 -26.97
CA GLU A 377 -40.89 10.65 -26.12
C GLU A 377 -41.07 12.18 -26.07
N ASN A 378 -42.30 12.64 -25.85
CA ASN A 378 -42.57 14.04 -25.50
C ASN A 378 -42.29 14.28 -24.00
N SER A 379 -41.09 13.89 -23.55
CA SER A 379 -40.71 13.89 -22.14
C SER A 379 -39.44 14.73 -21.89
N LEU A 380 -39.39 15.41 -20.75
CA LEU A 380 -38.22 16.12 -20.23
C LEU A 380 -37.76 15.45 -18.94
N ARG A 381 -36.44 15.31 -18.76
CA ARG A 381 -35.80 14.81 -17.54
C ARG A 381 -34.99 15.93 -16.88
N CYS A 382 -35.16 16.09 -15.58
CA CYS A 382 -34.36 17.01 -14.77
C CYS A 382 -33.17 16.28 -14.14
N ASN A 383 -31.98 16.54 -14.67
CA ASN A 383 -30.73 15.99 -14.18
C ASN A 383 -30.09 16.94 -13.17
N ALA A 384 -30.15 16.57 -11.90
CA ALA A 384 -29.51 17.29 -10.80
C ALA A 384 -28.15 16.66 -10.45
N ASN A 385 -27.12 17.49 -10.34
CA ASN A 385 -25.79 17.09 -9.87
C ASN A 385 -25.37 17.96 -8.68
N GLY A 386 -25.44 17.39 -7.48
CA GLY A 386 -25.06 18.00 -6.20
C GLY A 386 -24.47 16.98 -5.24
N ASN A 387 -23.83 17.46 -4.17
CA ASN A 387 -23.44 16.63 -3.03
C ASN A 387 -24.07 17.20 -1.74
N PRO A 388 -24.97 16.47 -1.06
CA PRO A 388 -25.33 15.06 -1.29
C PRO A 388 -26.10 14.83 -2.59
N ASN A 389 -26.00 13.61 -3.11
CA ASN A 389 -26.70 13.15 -4.32
C ASN A 389 -28.15 12.70 -4.04
N SER A 390 -28.75 13.23 -2.97
CA SER A 390 -30.14 12.98 -2.59
C SER A 390 -30.95 14.24 -2.84
N TYR A 391 -32.03 14.11 -3.60
CA TYR A 391 -32.75 15.26 -4.14
C TYR A 391 -34.24 15.25 -3.77
N THR A 392 -34.77 16.44 -3.51
CA THR A 392 -36.21 16.70 -3.43
C THR A 392 -36.63 17.50 -4.66
N PHE A 393 -37.49 16.91 -5.50
CA PHE A 393 -38.02 17.57 -6.69
C PHE A 393 -39.30 18.35 -6.35
N TYR A 394 -39.37 19.60 -6.78
CA TYR A 394 -40.58 20.42 -6.70
C TYR A 394 -41.39 20.32 -8.01
N SER A 395 -42.61 20.84 -7.99
CA SER A 395 -43.43 20.97 -9.19
C SER A 395 -42.66 21.72 -10.28
N TRP A 396 -42.71 21.17 -11.49
CA TRP A 396 -42.22 21.85 -12.68
C TRP A 396 -43.13 23.03 -13.00
N ILE A 397 -42.54 24.12 -13.48
CA ILE A 397 -43.29 25.29 -13.94
C ILE A 397 -43.16 25.37 -15.45
N HIS A 398 -44.31 25.41 -16.13
CA HIS A 398 -44.37 25.66 -17.56
C HIS A 398 -44.85 27.10 -17.78
N GLN A 399 -44.02 27.90 -18.44
CA GLN A 399 -44.28 29.31 -18.74
C GLN A 399 -44.37 29.54 -20.24
N SER A 400 -45.13 30.55 -20.65
CA SER A 400 -45.10 31.06 -22.02
C SER A 400 -43.73 31.67 -22.33
N GLU A 401 -43.43 31.93 -23.61
CA GLU A 401 -42.20 32.66 -23.97
C GLU A 401 -42.20 34.10 -23.43
N LEU A 402 -43.36 34.64 -23.04
CA LEU A 402 -43.53 35.94 -22.39
C LEU A 402 -43.42 35.88 -20.85
N GLY A 403 -43.20 34.69 -20.28
CA GLY A 403 -42.98 34.50 -18.83
C GLY A 403 -44.25 34.27 -17.99
N GLU A 404 -45.42 34.20 -18.62
CA GLU A 404 -46.67 33.90 -17.91
C GLU A 404 -46.73 32.41 -17.53
N THR A 405 -47.02 32.10 -16.27
CA THR A 405 -47.16 30.71 -15.82
C THR A 405 -48.42 30.09 -16.43
N ILE A 406 -48.23 29.05 -17.25
CA ILE A 406 -49.31 28.31 -17.91
C ILE A 406 -49.85 27.22 -16.97
N ARG A 407 -48.94 26.47 -16.32
CA ARG A 407 -49.30 25.39 -15.38
C ARG A 407 -48.14 24.97 -14.50
N GLU A 408 -48.48 24.30 -13.41
CA GLU A 408 -47.55 23.51 -12.60
C GLU A 408 -47.78 22.02 -12.87
N ILE A 409 -46.69 21.26 -13.03
CA ILE A 409 -46.70 19.82 -13.32
C ILE A 409 -46.03 19.11 -12.14
N ASN A 410 -46.56 17.95 -11.74
CA ASN A 410 -46.21 17.21 -10.52
C ASN A 410 -44.72 17.16 -10.16
N HIS A 411 -44.46 16.93 -8.86
CA HIS A 411 -43.15 16.80 -8.21
C HIS A 411 -42.34 15.56 -8.66
N THR A 412 -41.98 15.48 -9.94
CA THR A 412 -41.30 14.32 -10.53
C THR A 412 -40.00 14.71 -11.22
N GLU A 413 -39.06 13.78 -11.30
CA GLU A 413 -37.81 13.95 -12.07
C GLU A 413 -38.08 14.09 -13.58
N VAL A 414 -39.13 13.41 -14.08
CA VAL A 414 -39.50 13.35 -15.48
C VAL A 414 -40.94 13.83 -15.67
N ILE A 415 -41.16 14.65 -16.69
CA ILE A 415 -42.50 15.13 -17.08
C ILE A 415 -42.76 14.88 -18.56
N SER A 416 -44.03 14.67 -18.91
CA SER A 416 -44.50 14.72 -20.29
C SER A 416 -44.97 16.13 -20.62
N PHE A 417 -44.32 16.82 -21.56
CA PHE A 417 -44.61 18.23 -21.85
C PHE A 417 -45.78 18.42 -22.84
N CYS A 418 -46.32 17.34 -23.40
CA CYS A 418 -47.45 17.39 -24.34
C CYS A 418 -48.32 16.11 -24.22
N PRO A 419 -49.20 16.04 -23.19
CA PRO A 419 -50.06 14.87 -22.98
C PRO A 419 -51.04 14.69 -24.14
N LYS A 420 -51.22 13.45 -24.61
CA LYS A 420 -52.19 13.09 -25.65
C LYS A 420 -53.60 12.92 -25.08
N ASP A 421 -54.07 13.83 -24.23
CA ASP A 421 -55.44 13.76 -23.71
C ASP A 421 -56.41 14.39 -24.73
N PRO A 422 -57.32 13.62 -25.37
CA PRO A 422 -58.24 14.11 -26.38
C PRO A 422 -59.35 15.05 -25.84
N THR A 423 -59.48 15.22 -24.53
CA THR A 423 -60.55 16.03 -23.92
C THR A 423 -60.21 17.52 -23.77
N ILE A 424 -58.94 17.93 -23.96
CA ILE A 424 -58.47 19.29 -23.64
C ILE A 424 -57.96 19.99 -24.90
N ARG A 425 -58.79 20.85 -25.50
CA ARG A 425 -58.61 21.39 -26.86
C ARG A 425 -57.51 22.46 -27.07
N ARG A 426 -56.69 22.85 -26.08
CA ARG A 426 -55.58 23.79 -26.29
C ARG A 426 -54.46 23.61 -25.25
N TYR A 427 -53.64 22.58 -25.40
CA TYR A 427 -52.33 22.58 -24.73
C TYR A 427 -51.33 23.39 -25.56
N GLN A 428 -50.91 24.55 -25.06
CA GLN A 428 -49.68 25.18 -25.56
C GLN A 428 -48.51 24.32 -25.07
N CYS A 429 -47.95 23.48 -25.94
CA CYS A 429 -46.78 22.65 -25.56
C CYS A 429 -45.46 23.44 -25.64
N ASN A 430 -45.47 24.55 -26.39
CA ASN A 430 -44.34 25.46 -26.51
C ASN A 430 -44.20 26.31 -25.25
N GLY A 431 -42.97 26.67 -24.93
CA GLY A 431 -42.67 27.53 -23.79
C GLY A 431 -41.46 27.06 -22.99
N ILE A 432 -41.26 27.70 -21.85
CA ILE A 432 -40.13 27.47 -20.97
C ILE A 432 -40.56 26.50 -19.86
N TYR A 433 -39.86 25.38 -19.73
CA TYR A 433 -40.06 24.43 -18.66
C TYR A 433 -38.97 24.61 -17.62
N ILE A 434 -39.37 24.79 -16.37
CA ILE A 434 -38.48 25.06 -15.25
C ILE A 434 -38.58 23.90 -14.28
N CYS A 435 -37.46 23.21 -14.06
CA CYS A 435 -37.33 22.22 -13.00
C CYS A 435 -36.75 22.90 -11.76
N ARG A 436 -37.27 22.57 -10.57
CA ARG A 436 -36.77 23.05 -9.27
C ARG A 436 -36.39 21.87 -8.39
N VAL A 437 -35.16 21.88 -7.86
CA VAL A 437 -34.59 20.78 -7.08
C VAL A 437 -33.80 21.34 -5.90
N GLU A 438 -33.82 20.64 -4.77
CA GLU A 438 -32.90 20.90 -3.65
C GLU A 438 -32.21 19.61 -3.17
N ASN A 439 -31.05 19.74 -2.53
CA ASN A 439 -30.35 18.64 -1.84
C ASN A 439 -30.01 19.00 -0.37
N GLY A 440 -30.69 20.00 0.19
CA GLY A 440 -30.46 20.50 1.55
C GLY A 440 -29.27 21.47 1.71
N VAL A 441 -28.47 21.68 0.66
CA VAL A 441 -27.34 22.64 0.66
C VAL A 441 -27.78 23.99 0.09
N LYS A 442 -27.38 25.08 0.75
CA LYS A 442 -27.62 26.46 0.28
C LYS A 442 -26.54 26.89 -0.73
N ASP A 443 -26.92 27.64 -1.75
CA ASP A 443 -25.99 28.35 -2.61
C ASP A 443 -25.38 29.59 -1.93
N VAL A 444 -24.53 30.31 -2.66
CA VAL A 444 -23.88 31.55 -2.22
C VAL A 444 -24.85 32.67 -1.86
N SER A 445 -26.06 32.64 -2.42
CA SER A 445 -27.15 33.59 -2.16
C SER A 445 -28.07 33.13 -1.03
N GLY A 446 -27.83 31.95 -0.45
CA GLY A 446 -28.63 31.37 0.63
C GLY A 446 -29.84 30.55 0.16
N ASN A 447 -30.03 30.34 -1.15
CA ASN A 447 -31.14 29.57 -1.70
C ASN A 447 -30.86 28.07 -1.59
N ARG A 448 -31.82 27.31 -1.07
CA ARG A 448 -31.76 25.84 -1.04
C ARG A 448 -32.22 25.22 -2.35
N THR A 449 -33.23 25.84 -2.96
CA THR A 449 -33.80 25.39 -4.22
C THR A 449 -33.02 25.98 -5.37
N GLN A 450 -32.54 25.10 -6.25
CA GLN A 450 -31.93 25.46 -7.52
C GLN A 450 -32.96 25.23 -8.63
N SER A 451 -32.80 25.94 -9.75
CA SER A 451 -33.69 25.74 -10.91
C SER A 451 -32.94 25.68 -12.23
N GLY A 452 -33.30 24.74 -13.09
CA GLY A 452 -32.91 24.72 -14.50
C GLY A 452 -34.08 25.10 -15.39
N LYS A 453 -33.81 25.66 -16.58
CA LYS A 453 -34.85 26.02 -17.55
C LYS A 453 -34.51 25.47 -18.93
N VAL A 454 -35.51 25.03 -19.68
CA VAL A 454 -35.37 24.65 -21.09
C VAL A 454 -36.50 25.24 -21.92
N LEU A 455 -36.16 25.77 -23.10
CA LEU A 455 -37.14 26.20 -24.08
C LEU A 455 -37.55 25.02 -24.95
N VAL A 456 -38.84 24.72 -24.99
CA VAL A 456 -39.41 23.72 -25.89
C VAL A 456 -40.16 24.43 -27.00
N ARG A 457 -39.77 24.14 -28.24
CA ARG A 457 -40.49 24.51 -29.45
C ARG A 457 -40.78 23.24 -30.26
N GLN A 458 -42.04 22.97 -30.54
CA GLN A 458 -42.40 21.98 -31.55
C GLN A 458 -42.03 22.54 -32.93
N LYS A 459 -41.34 21.73 -33.74
CA LYS A 459 -41.11 22.05 -35.16
C LYS A 459 -42.42 21.84 -35.90
N GLY A 460 -42.99 22.91 -36.45
CA GLY A 460 -44.05 22.90 -37.46
C GLY A 460 -45.43 22.44 -36.96
N GLN A 461 -46.33 23.39 -36.78
CA GLN A 461 -47.64 23.29 -37.44
C GLN A 461 -47.56 24.06 -38.74
#